data_AF-A0A1N7MTD9-F1
#
_entry.id   AF-A0A1N7MTD9-F1
#
_cell.length_a   1.000
_cell.length_b   1.000
_cell.length_c   1.000
_cell.angle_alpha   90.00
_cell.angle_beta   90.00
_cell.angle_gamma   90.00
#
_symmetry.space_group_name_H-M   'P 1'
#
loop_
_entity.id
_entity.type
_entity.pdbx_description
1 polymer ?
#
loop_
_entity_poly.entity_id
_entity_poly.type
_entity_poly.pdbx_seq_one_letter_code
_entity_poly.pdbx_strand_id
1 'polypeptide(L)'
;MKLRAIIRETVEPKQGDLPQSVIVEFVGDKQKQHFEVLFYDFNPYQHKIRKWDTWELTIKWKSDIFIDPKTQVNSYFTYLVCTKAIPVH
;
A
#
# COMPACT_ATOMS: atom_id res chain seq x y z
N MET A 1 -8.91 -5.62 -6.00
CA MET A 1 -9.79 -6.02 -4.87
C MET A 1 -10.07 -4.82 -4.00
N LYS A 2 -11.23 -4.76 -3.32
CA LYS A 2 -11.54 -3.71 -2.36
C LYS A 2 -11.34 -4.25 -0.95
N LEU A 3 -10.50 -3.60 -0.17
CA LEU A 3 -10.15 -4.02 1.17
C LEU A 3 -10.32 -2.83 2.13
N ARG A 4 -10.96 -3.07 3.27
CA ARG A 4 -10.97 -2.09 4.36
C ARG A 4 -9.65 -2.18 5.10
N ALA A 5 -9.02 -1.05 5.36
CA ALA A 5 -7.72 -0.98 6.00
C ALA A 5 -7.70 0.15 7.04
N ILE A 6 -7.02 -0.10 8.15
CA ILE A 6 -6.73 0.89 9.18
C ILE A 6 -5.32 1.41 8.92
N ILE A 7 -5.17 2.73 8.84
CA ILE A 7 -3.86 3.36 8.68
C ILE A 7 -3.08 3.21 9.98
N ARG A 8 -1.88 2.63 9.94
CA ARG A 8 -1.08 2.32 11.13
C ARG A 8 0.06 3.30 11.38
N GLU A 9 0.48 4.06 10.37
CA GLU A 9 1.56 5.05 10.49
C GLU A 9 1.15 6.44 9.99
N THR A 10 1.95 7.45 10.33
CA THR A 10 1.74 8.81 9.83
C THR A 10 2.00 8.81 8.32
N VAL A 11 1.05 9.38 7.56
CA VAL A 11 1.26 9.61 6.14
C VAL A 11 2.11 10.85 5.97
N GLU A 12 3.29 10.69 5.39
CA GLU A 12 4.20 11.79 5.08
C GLU A 12 3.84 12.46 3.73
N PRO A 13 4.19 13.75 3.54
CA PRO A 13 4.05 14.42 2.24
C PRO A 13 4.81 13.67 1.12
N LYS A 14 4.32 13.79 -0.11
CA LYS A 14 4.99 13.20 -1.28
C LYS A 14 6.38 13.81 -1.47
N GLN A 15 7.40 12.96 -1.64
CA GLN A 15 8.79 13.37 -1.88
C GLN A 15 9.17 13.09 -3.34
N GLY A 16 9.20 14.16 -4.15
CA GLY A 16 9.49 14.06 -5.59
C GLY A 16 8.48 13.19 -6.34
N ASP A 17 8.99 12.38 -7.28
CA ASP A 17 8.17 11.56 -8.19
C ASP A 17 7.91 10.14 -7.69
N LEU A 18 8.44 9.77 -6.51
CA LEU A 18 8.25 8.45 -5.93
C LEU A 18 6.80 8.25 -5.44
N PRO A 19 6.27 7.01 -5.51
CA PRO A 19 4.97 6.72 -4.91
C PRO A 19 5.01 6.95 -3.39
N GLN A 20 3.90 7.41 -2.83
CA GLN A 20 3.77 7.49 -1.37
C GLN A 20 3.51 6.11 -0.80
N SER A 21 4.28 5.75 0.22
CA SER A 21 4.08 4.55 1.00
C SER A 21 3.16 4.84 2.17
N VAL A 22 2.17 3.98 2.40
CA VAL A 22 1.27 4.03 3.55
C VAL A 22 1.22 2.66 4.19
N ILE A 23 1.53 2.61 5.48
CA ILE A 23 1.47 1.38 6.27
C ILE A 23 0.06 1.18 6.80
N VAL A 24 -0.53 0.03 6.49
CA VAL A 24 -1.91 -0.30 6.85
C VAL A 24 -2.02 -1.69 7.47
N GLU A 25 -3.08 -1.90 8.23
CA GLU A 25 -3.55 -3.22 8.64
C GLU A 25 -4.90 -3.48 7.99
N PHE A 26 -5.07 -4.62 7.33
CA PHE A 26 -6.35 -4.96 6.71
C PHE A 26 -7.36 -5.49 7.75
N VAL A 27 -8.58 -4.94 7.71
CA VAL A 27 -9.66 -5.37 8.59
C VAL A 27 -10.00 -6.83 8.30
N GLY A 28 -9.97 -7.66 9.35
CA GLY A 28 -10.23 -9.10 9.26
C GLY A 28 -8.97 -9.95 9.07
N ASP A 29 -7.79 -9.35 8.93
CA ASP A 29 -6.54 -10.10 9.01
C ASP A 29 -6.32 -10.62 10.44
N LYS A 30 -6.41 -11.94 10.61
CA LYS A 30 -6.23 -12.61 11.91
C LYS A 30 -4.80 -12.46 12.44
N GLN A 31 -3.83 -12.29 11.54
CA GLN A 31 -2.43 -12.15 11.91
C GLN A 31 -2.05 -10.70 12.27
N LYS A 32 -2.96 -9.74 12.06
CA LYS A 32 -2.75 -8.31 12.33
C LYS A 32 -1.45 -7.78 11.73
N GLN A 33 -1.15 -8.21 10.51
CA GLN A 33 0.08 -7.83 9.82
C GLN A 33 -0.01 -6.39 9.31
N HIS A 34 1.13 -5.73 9.29
CA HIS A 34 1.29 -4.44 8.66
C HIS A 34 1.74 -4.64 7.22
N PHE A 35 1.06 -3.97 6.30
CA PHE A 35 1.35 -4.00 4.88
C PHE A 35 1.72 -2.61 4.39
N GLU A 36 2.77 -2.54 3.60
CA GLU A 36 3.07 -1.36 2.79
C GLU A 36 2.13 -1.33 1.57
N VAL A 37 1.45 -0.21 1.37
CA VAL A 37 0.62 0.06 0.20
C VAL A 37 1.14 1.31 -0.50
N LEU A 38 1.45 1.18 -1.79
CA LEU A 38 1.98 2.24 -2.62
C LEU A 38 0.86 3.01 -3.33
N PHE A 39 0.95 4.33 -3.30
CA PHE A 39 0.01 5.26 -3.93
C PHE A 39 0.75 6.09 -5.00
N TYR A 40 0.42 5.86 -6.28
CA TYR A 40 1.05 6.54 -7.42
C TYR A 40 0.26 7.79 -7.84
N ASP A 41 -1.02 7.60 -8.16
CA ASP A 41 -1.88 8.64 -8.75
C ASP A 41 -2.76 9.38 -7.73
N PHE A 42 -2.84 8.86 -6.51
CA PHE A 42 -3.64 9.42 -5.41
C PHE A 42 -2.70 9.90 -4.32
N ASN A 43 -2.85 11.14 -3.85
CA ASN A 43 -2.00 11.70 -2.80
C ASN A 43 -2.66 11.55 -1.41
N PRO A 44 -2.33 10.51 -0.62
CA PRO A 44 -2.97 10.27 0.68
C PRO A 44 -2.80 11.45 1.65
N TYR A 45 -1.68 12.17 1.60
CA TYR A 45 -1.42 13.32 2.48
C TYR A 45 -2.38 14.49 2.18
N GLN A 46 -2.54 14.85 0.91
CA GLN A 46 -3.45 15.93 0.48
C GLN A 46 -4.91 15.59 0.76
N HIS A 47 -5.26 14.31 0.67
CA HIS A 47 -6.57 13.79 1.06
C HIS A 47 -6.76 13.66 2.59
N LYS A 48 -5.79 14.12 3.39
CA LYS A 48 -5.82 14.12 4.85
C LYS A 48 -6.03 12.74 5.46
N ILE A 49 -5.52 11.69 4.81
CA ILE A 49 -5.47 10.35 5.42
C ILE A 49 -4.55 10.42 6.64
N ARG A 50 -5.05 10.04 7.82
CA ARG A 50 -4.31 10.07 9.09
C ARG A 50 -4.18 8.67 9.69
N LYS A 51 -3.19 8.56 10.57
CA LYS A 51 -3.02 7.39 11.44
C LYS A 51 -4.33 7.12 12.19
N TRP A 52 -4.69 5.84 12.26
CA TRP A 52 -5.92 5.28 12.85
C TRP A 52 -7.21 5.46 12.04
N ASP A 53 -7.19 6.22 10.94
CA ASP A 53 -8.34 6.30 10.05
C ASP A 53 -8.62 4.94 9.41
N THR A 54 -9.89 4.68 9.10
CA THR A 54 -10.31 3.51 8.33
C THR A 54 -10.72 3.92 6.91
N TRP A 55 -10.17 3.25 5.92
CA TRP A 55 -10.40 3.53 4.50
C TRP A 55 -10.71 2.24 3.72
N GLU A 56 -11.57 2.35 2.70
CA GLU A 56 -11.71 1.31 1.67
C GLU A 56 -10.68 1.58 0.57
N LEU A 57 -9.72 0.67 0.43
CA LEU A 57 -8.65 0.73 -0.56
C LEU A 57 -8.93 -0.25 -1.70
N THR A 58 -8.83 0.22 -2.94
CA THR A 58 -8.81 -0.64 -4.12
C THR A 58 -7.37 -1.04 -4.41
N ILE A 59 -7.02 -2.28 -4.02
CA ILE A 59 -5.67 -2.83 -4.13
C ILE A 59 -5.51 -3.65 -5.41
N LYS A 60 -4.33 -3.50 -6.03
CA LYS A 60 -3.77 -4.40 -7.06
C LYS A 60 -2.46 -4.97 -6.55
N TRP A 61 -2.19 -6.23 -6.86
CA TRP A 61 -0.86 -6.82 -6.71
C TRP A 61 -0.04 -6.50 -7.93
N LYS A 62 1.20 -6.06 -7.71
CA LYS A 62 2.19 -5.90 -8.76
C LYS A 62 3.44 -6.66 -8.33
N SER A 63 4.02 -7.40 -9.26
CA SER A 63 5.23 -8.18 -9.00
C SER A 63 6.31 -7.75 -9.98
N ASP A 64 7.49 -7.45 -9.45
CA ASP A 64 8.68 -7.27 -10.26
C ASP A 64 9.49 -8.57 -10.24
N ILE A 65 9.95 -8.99 -11.41
CA ILE A 65 10.74 -10.21 -11.58
C ILE A 65 12.20 -9.82 -11.51
N PHE A 66 12.91 -10.42 -10.56
CA PHE A 66 14.35 -10.34 -10.46
C PHE A 66 14.94 -11.69 -10.83
N ILE A 67 15.86 -11.70 -11.80
CA ILE A 67 16.58 -12.90 -12.21
C ILE A 67 17.93 -12.87 -11.53
N ASP A 68 18.22 -13.84 -10.66
CA ASP A 68 19.54 -13.95 -10.04
C ASP A 68 20.59 -14.21 -11.14
N PRO A 69 21.59 -13.35 -11.31
CA PRO A 69 22.56 -13.49 -12.39
C PRO A 69 23.43 -14.76 -12.26
N LYS A 70 23.62 -15.30 -11.05
CA LYS A 70 24.43 -16.49 -10.80
C LYS A 70 23.65 -17.78 -10.96
N THR A 71 22.40 -17.81 -10.47
CA THR A 71 21.60 -19.05 -10.45
C THR A 71 20.57 -19.12 -11.57
N GLN A 72 20.30 -18.00 -12.26
CA GLN A 72 19.25 -17.85 -13.28
C GLN A 72 17.84 -18.19 -12.77
N VAL A 73 17.65 -18.17 -11.45
CA VAL A 73 16.36 -18.42 -10.81
C VAL A 73 15.58 -17.11 -10.69
N ASN A 74 14.29 -17.17 -11.00
CA ASN A 74 13.37 -16.05 -10.85
C ASN A 74 12.98 -15.86 -9.38
N SER A 75 13.13 -14.64 -8.88
CA SER A 75 12.56 -14.16 -7.63
C SER A 75 11.48 -13.13 -7.92
N TYR A 76 10.37 -13.19 -7.18
CA TYR A 76 9.23 -12.31 -7.37
C TYR A 76 9.09 -11.38 -6.17
N PHE A 77 9.25 -10.08 -6.38
CA PHE A 77 9.00 -9.06 -5.38
C PHE A 77 7.59 -8.52 -5.59
N THR A 78 6.67 -8.92 -4.72
CA THR A 78 5.26 -8.53 -4.82
C THR A 78 4.95 -7.39 -3.87
N TYR A 79 4.32 -6.34 -4.39
CA TYR A 79 3.91 -5.16 -3.64
C TYR A 79 2.45 -4.84 -3.90
N LEU A 80 1.86 -4.13 -2.94
CA LEU A 80 0.47 -3.69 -2.98
C LEU A 80 0.39 -2.27 -3.54
N VAL A 81 -0.43 -2.08 -4.57
CA VAL A 81 -0.66 -0.77 -5.18
C VAL A 81 -2.11 -0.37 -4.97
N CYS A 82 -2.34 0.83 -4.45
CA CYS A 82 -3.66 1.42 -4.32
C CYS A 82 -3.99 2.24 -5.58
N THR A 83 -5.12 1.93 -6.22
CA THR A 83 -5.62 2.69 -7.38
C THR A 83 -6.79 3.61 -7.04
N LYS A 84 -7.42 3.43 -5.87
CA LYS A 84 -8.53 4.25 -5.39
C LYS A 84 -8.68 4.09 -3.88
N ALA A 85 -8.91 5.18 -3.17
CA ALA A 85 -9.18 5.18 -1.74
C ALA A 85 -10.46 5.98 -1.43
N ILE A 86 -11.31 5.47 -0.54
CA ILE A 86 -12.55 6.11 -0.11
C ILE A 86 -12.63 6.04 1.43
N PRO A 87 -12.97 7.14 2.13
CA PRO A 87 -13.10 7.10 3.59
C PRO A 87 -14.27 6.20 3.99
N VAL A 88 -14.13 5.49 5.11
CA VAL A 88 -15.24 4.76 5.73
C VAL A 88 -15.79 5.62 6.86
N HIS A 89 -17.07 5.98 6.78
CA HIS A 89 -17.81 6.72 7.81
C HIS A 89 -18.54 5.78 8.75
#